data_AF-X0YII4-F1
#
_entry.id   AF-X0YII4-F1
#
_cell.length_a   1.000
_cell.length_b   1.000
_cell.length_c   1.000
_cell.angle_alpha   90.00
_cell.angle_beta   90.00
_cell.angle_gamma   90.00
#
_symmetry.space_group_name_H-M   'P 1'
#
loop_
_entity.id
_entity.type
_entity.pdbx_description
1 polymer ?
#
loop_
_entity_poly.entity_id
_entity_poly.type
_entity_poly.pdbx_seq_one_letter_code
_entity_poly.pdbx_strand_id
1 'polypeptide(L)'
;VACTALDEVLGSKGQGKFKSRRTFDYKVINPFPKSRRSIAYLPVDFWESAILKQSFRVVDRIGNIYPFQVSDIPRGQTIGIVLDLDGGEEREFSLEFGNYPINDIPVGETKNFFENEYYRIQWSPNKGIYSFINRATDNEILDQNGPALCTPVYQIFPNEKGDAAGLMLRAAAGLSLMSRPRKIPKDVVTFGKLKIIQKRTQAQLYSTWNFIYEVPGASQFSVELTFFNDLAYFDIAVRMNKDHV
;
A
#
# COMPACT_ATOMS: atom_id res chain seq x y z
N VAL A 1 14.54 -21.35 -8.94
CA VAL A 1 15.31 -20.09 -8.83
C VAL A 1 14.35 -18.96 -9.14
N ALA A 2 13.86 -18.26 -8.11
CA ALA A 2 12.92 -17.15 -8.32
C ALA A 2 13.73 -15.85 -8.43
N CYS A 3 13.30 -14.94 -9.31
CA CYS A 3 13.76 -13.54 -9.46
C CYS A 3 15.02 -13.21 -10.29
N THR A 4 15.62 -14.11 -11.08
CA THR A 4 16.75 -13.72 -11.96
C THR A 4 16.38 -12.67 -13.01
N ALA A 5 15.18 -12.73 -13.59
CA ALA A 5 14.75 -11.78 -14.60
C ALA A 5 14.65 -10.34 -14.07
N LEU A 6 14.21 -10.15 -12.82
CA LEU A 6 14.16 -8.83 -12.21
C LEU A 6 15.57 -8.32 -11.89
N ASP A 7 16.43 -9.18 -11.35
CA ASP A 7 17.83 -8.85 -11.06
C ASP A 7 18.60 -8.46 -12.34
N GLU A 8 18.35 -9.16 -13.46
CA GLU A 8 18.92 -8.83 -14.77
C GLU A 8 18.46 -7.46 -15.26
N VAL A 9 17.15 -7.17 -15.16
CA VAL A 9 16.60 -5.86 -15.53
C VAL A 9 17.20 -4.77 -14.65
N LEU A 10 17.20 -4.92 -13.33
CA LEU A 10 17.74 -3.93 -12.42
C LEU A 10 19.25 -3.74 -12.61
N GLY A 11 20.00 -4.83 -12.79
CA GLY A 11 21.42 -4.79 -13.14
C GLY A 11 21.68 -4.02 -14.43
N SER A 12 20.90 -4.27 -15.49
CA SER A 12 20.99 -3.53 -16.75
C SER A 12 20.66 -2.04 -16.60
N LYS A 13 19.81 -1.69 -15.61
CA LYS A 13 19.43 -0.31 -15.29
C LYS A 13 20.39 0.40 -14.35
N GLY A 14 21.46 -0.27 -13.93
CA GLY A 14 22.54 0.30 -13.12
C GLY A 14 22.47 -0.05 -11.64
N GLN A 15 21.66 -1.04 -11.24
CA GLN A 15 21.70 -1.54 -9.85
C GLN A 15 23.10 -2.08 -9.55
N GLY A 16 23.79 -1.42 -8.62
CA GLY A 16 25.13 -1.80 -8.22
C GLY A 16 25.16 -3.02 -7.29
N LYS A 17 26.30 -3.71 -7.25
CA LYS A 17 26.60 -4.72 -6.23
C LYS A 17 26.67 -4.06 -4.85
N PHE A 18 26.38 -4.87 -3.82
CA PHE A 18 26.54 -4.48 -2.43
C PHE A 18 27.96 -4.01 -2.13
N LYS A 19 28.12 -2.86 -1.47
CA LYS A 19 29.40 -2.30 -1.03
C LYS A 19 29.25 -1.77 0.41
N SER A 20 30.34 -1.79 1.17
CA SER A 20 30.36 -1.37 2.58
C SER A 20 30.07 0.11 2.81
N ARG A 21 30.20 0.95 1.78
CA ARG A 21 29.79 2.36 1.78
C ARG A 21 29.07 2.67 0.47
N ARG A 22 27.77 2.96 0.55
CA ARG A 22 27.00 3.48 -0.57
C ARG A 22 27.04 4.99 -0.62
N THR A 23 26.96 5.53 -1.83
CA THR A 23 26.87 6.96 -2.12
C THR A 23 25.43 7.49 -2.00
N PHE A 24 24.46 6.63 -1.67
CA PHE A 24 23.03 6.93 -1.64
C PHE A 24 22.52 7.60 -2.92
N ASP A 25 23.03 7.11 -4.06
CA ASP A 25 22.53 7.44 -5.38
C ASP A 25 21.39 6.50 -5.76
N TYR A 26 20.33 7.08 -6.29
CA TYR A 26 19.14 6.38 -6.72
C TYR A 26 18.80 6.74 -8.15
N LYS A 27 18.23 5.77 -8.86
CA LYS A 27 17.59 6.00 -10.14
C LYS A 27 16.12 5.63 -10.02
N VAL A 28 15.25 6.58 -10.29
CA VAL A 28 13.80 6.35 -10.39
C VAL A 28 13.45 6.31 -11.87
N ILE A 29 12.66 5.31 -12.25
CA ILE A 29 12.29 5.04 -13.64
C ILE A 29 10.77 5.03 -13.71
N ASN A 30 10.20 5.75 -14.68
CA ASN A 30 8.82 5.54 -15.09
C ASN A 30 8.80 4.53 -16.24
N PRO A 31 8.46 3.24 -16.00
CA PRO A 31 8.48 2.24 -17.06
C PRO A 31 7.26 2.33 -17.99
N PHE A 32 6.29 3.20 -17.69
CA PHE A 32 5.07 3.34 -18.48
C PHE A 32 5.27 4.34 -19.62
N PRO A 33 4.52 4.21 -20.73
CA PRO A 33 4.64 5.13 -21.87
C PRO A 33 3.98 6.51 -21.66
N LYS A 34 3.37 6.75 -20.49
CA LYS A 34 2.66 7.98 -20.17
C LYS A 34 3.26 8.65 -18.96
N SER A 35 3.20 9.98 -18.93
CA SER A 35 3.61 10.76 -17.76
C SER A 35 2.79 10.37 -16.54
N ARG A 36 3.44 10.31 -15.38
CA ARG A 36 2.83 9.88 -14.13
C ARG A 36 3.37 10.68 -12.97
N ARG A 37 2.43 11.25 -12.19
CA ARG A 37 2.69 11.78 -10.85
C ARG A 37 2.53 10.67 -9.82
N SER A 38 3.56 10.38 -9.05
CA SER A 38 3.54 9.29 -8.06
C SER A 38 4.57 9.52 -6.96
N ILE A 39 4.40 8.83 -5.84
CA ILE A 39 5.48 8.68 -4.87
C ILE A 39 6.49 7.64 -5.36
N ALA A 40 7.78 7.93 -5.16
CA ALA A 40 8.88 6.98 -5.27
C ALA A 40 9.50 6.78 -3.89
N TYR A 41 9.78 5.52 -3.53
CA TYR A 41 10.40 5.15 -2.26
C TYR A 41 11.86 4.78 -2.49
N LEU A 42 12.78 5.59 -1.95
CA LEU A 42 14.21 5.36 -2.00
C LEU A 42 14.60 4.51 -0.77
N PRO A 43 15.00 3.24 -0.95
CA PRO A 43 15.27 2.35 0.18
C PRO A 43 16.62 2.66 0.83
N VAL A 44 16.62 2.67 2.16
CA VAL A 44 17.82 2.72 3.00
C VAL A 44 17.82 1.49 3.87
N ASP A 45 18.87 0.68 3.75
CA ASP A 45 18.97 -0.56 4.49
C ASP A 45 19.15 -0.33 6.01
N PHE A 46 18.70 -1.28 6.83
CA PHE A 46 18.67 -1.11 8.29
C PHE A 46 20.03 -0.80 8.95
N TRP A 47 21.15 -1.29 8.40
CA TRP A 47 22.49 -1.01 8.93
C TRP A 47 22.98 0.40 8.54
N GLU A 48 22.34 1.05 7.56
CA GLU A 48 22.64 2.41 7.12
C GLU A 48 21.71 3.45 7.79
N SER A 49 20.60 3.03 8.40
CA SER A 49 19.59 3.93 9.01
C SER A 49 20.16 4.95 10.00
N ALA A 50 21.29 4.66 10.66
CA ALA A 50 21.96 5.61 11.54
C ALA A 50 22.43 6.89 10.80
N ILE A 51 22.70 6.81 9.49
CA ILE A 51 23.15 7.95 8.70
C ILE A 51 22.03 8.98 8.49
N LEU A 52 20.76 8.53 8.44
CA LEU A 52 19.60 9.40 8.25
C LEU A 52 19.30 10.26 9.49
N LYS A 53 20.01 10.07 10.60
CA LYS A 53 19.98 10.97 11.76
C LYS A 53 20.68 12.30 11.49
N GLN A 54 21.56 12.35 10.48
CA GLN A 54 22.16 13.59 10.01
C GLN A 54 21.14 14.34 9.15
N SER A 55 21.20 15.67 9.13
CA SER A 55 20.35 16.44 8.23
C SER A 55 20.80 16.20 6.78
N PHE A 56 19.82 16.02 5.88
CA PHE A 56 20.09 15.79 4.47
C PHE A 56 18.99 16.38 3.60
N ARG A 57 19.29 16.53 2.32
CA ARG A 57 18.34 16.87 1.27
C ARG A 57 18.38 15.84 0.15
N VAL A 58 17.25 15.64 -0.50
CA VAL A 58 17.15 14.82 -1.72
C VAL A 58 17.30 15.77 -2.91
N VAL A 59 18.30 15.53 -3.74
CA VAL A 59 18.58 16.36 -4.91
C VAL A 59 18.62 15.52 -6.18
N ASP A 60 18.24 16.10 -7.31
CA ASP A 60 18.52 15.53 -8.62
C ASP A 60 19.88 15.98 -9.18
N ARG A 61 20.28 15.43 -10.32
CA ARG A 61 21.54 15.79 -11.00
C ARG A 61 21.66 17.26 -11.44
N ILE A 62 20.55 17.99 -11.56
CA ILE A 62 20.52 19.39 -11.99
C ILE A 62 20.52 20.32 -10.77
N GLY A 63 20.34 19.78 -9.56
CA GLY A 63 20.38 20.51 -8.29
C GLY A 63 19.00 20.88 -7.74
N ASN A 64 17.91 20.34 -8.29
CA ASN A 64 16.57 20.56 -7.75
C ASN A 64 16.43 19.82 -6.41
N ILE A 65 15.82 20.47 -5.42
CA ILE A 65 15.62 19.92 -4.07
C ILE A 65 14.18 19.45 -3.93
N TYR A 66 13.98 18.23 -3.42
CA TYR A 66 12.66 17.62 -3.26
C TYR A 66 12.24 17.53 -1.79
N PRO A 67 10.97 17.85 -1.46
CA PRO A 67 10.41 17.50 -0.16
C PRO A 67 10.35 15.98 -0.05
N PHE A 68 10.65 15.47 1.14
CA PHE A 68 10.71 14.04 1.38
C PHE A 68 10.11 13.67 2.73
N GLN A 69 9.78 12.39 2.88
CA GLN A 69 9.31 11.83 4.14
C GLN A 69 9.99 10.50 4.40
N VAL A 70 10.66 10.37 5.55
CA VAL A 70 11.27 9.11 5.98
C VAL A 70 10.20 8.25 6.67
N SER A 71 10.22 6.95 6.40
CA SER A 71 9.37 5.99 7.11
C SER A 71 10.12 4.69 7.39
N ASP A 72 9.87 4.13 8.57
CA ASP A 72 10.46 2.87 8.99
C ASP A 72 9.74 1.69 8.33
N ILE A 73 10.51 0.74 7.84
CA ILE A 73 10.03 -0.54 7.30
C ILE A 73 10.79 -1.69 7.99
N PRO A 74 10.28 -2.93 7.99
CA PRO A 74 10.91 -4.04 8.73
C PRO A 74 12.39 -4.31 8.39
N ARG A 75 12.88 -3.86 7.23
CA ARG A 75 14.26 -4.06 6.77
C ARG A 75 15.09 -2.77 6.64
N GLY A 76 14.62 -1.67 7.23
CA GLY A 76 15.33 -0.40 7.21
C GLY A 76 14.37 0.77 7.14
N GLN A 77 14.66 1.73 6.27
CA GLN A 77 13.88 2.94 6.10
C GLN A 77 13.62 3.19 4.62
N THR A 78 12.59 3.94 4.31
CA THR A 78 12.34 4.45 2.96
C THR A 78 12.22 5.95 3.00
N ILE A 79 12.83 6.62 2.04
CA ILE A 79 12.67 8.06 1.81
C ILE A 79 11.66 8.20 0.67
N GLY A 80 10.44 8.60 1.00
CA GLY A 80 9.40 8.88 0.01
C GLY A 80 9.59 10.27 -0.60
N ILE A 81 9.51 10.38 -1.92
CA ILE A 81 9.49 11.64 -2.67
C ILE A 81 8.38 11.61 -3.73
N VAL A 82 7.66 12.72 -3.90
CA VAL A 82 6.65 12.84 -4.96
C VAL A 82 7.31 13.38 -6.23
N LEU A 83 7.10 12.69 -7.35
CA LEU A 83 7.72 12.99 -8.63
C LEU A 83 6.69 13.00 -9.75
N ASP A 84 6.88 13.92 -10.68
CA ASP A 84 6.31 13.91 -12.02
C ASP A 84 7.39 13.42 -12.99
N LEU A 85 7.16 12.25 -13.59
CA LEU A 85 8.04 11.65 -14.60
C LEU A 85 7.28 11.45 -15.91
N ASP A 86 7.89 11.84 -17.03
CA ASP A 86 7.39 11.53 -18.36
C ASP A 86 7.47 10.03 -18.67
N GLY A 87 6.76 9.61 -19.72
CA GLY A 87 6.74 8.21 -20.13
C GLY A 87 8.14 7.70 -20.51
N GLY A 88 8.63 6.66 -19.84
CA GLY A 88 9.98 6.13 -20.05
C GLY A 88 11.10 6.96 -19.42
N GLU A 89 10.79 8.04 -18.70
CA GLU A 89 11.81 8.89 -18.09
C GLU A 89 12.58 8.14 -16.99
N GLU A 90 13.90 8.33 -16.98
CA GLU A 90 14.78 7.94 -15.88
C GLU A 90 15.35 9.22 -15.25
N ARG A 91 15.17 9.37 -13.93
CA ARG A 91 15.74 10.50 -13.17
C ARG A 91 16.58 9.97 -12.03
N GLU A 92 17.73 10.61 -11.84
CA GLU A 92 18.68 10.23 -10.81
C GLU A 92 18.69 11.22 -9.66
N PHE A 93 18.87 10.70 -8.46
CA PHE A 93 18.83 11.42 -7.20
C PHE A 93 19.98 11.01 -6.30
N SER A 94 20.43 11.91 -5.44
CA SER A 94 21.40 11.64 -4.39
C SER A 94 20.96 12.24 -3.06
N LEU A 95 21.42 11.64 -1.96
CA LEU A 95 21.30 12.25 -0.64
C LEU A 95 22.52 13.11 -0.37
N GLU A 96 22.30 14.42 -0.21
CA GLU A 96 23.35 15.32 0.22
C GLU A 96 23.20 15.56 1.72
N PHE A 97 24.18 15.10 2.49
CA PHE A 97 24.23 15.27 3.93
C PHE A 97 24.91 16.59 4.28
N GLY A 98 24.37 17.30 5.28
CA GLY A 98 24.85 18.60 5.69
C GLY A 98 24.04 19.16 6.86
N ASN A 99 24.05 20.49 7.01
CA ASN A 99 23.24 21.18 8.01
C ASN A 99 22.11 21.92 7.32
N TYR A 100 21.01 21.22 7.04
CA TYR A 100 19.80 21.80 6.46
C TYR A 100 18.72 21.99 7.53
N PRO A 101 17.90 23.06 7.44
CA PRO A 101 16.77 23.24 8.33
C PRO A 101 15.77 22.10 8.15
N ILE A 102 15.40 21.47 9.26
CA ILE A 102 14.37 20.42 9.27
C ILE A 102 13.02 21.14 9.23
N ASN A 103 12.30 21.01 8.11
CA ASN A 103 10.94 21.53 7.98
C ASN A 103 9.95 20.53 8.60
N ASP A 104 9.94 20.44 9.93
CA ASP A 104 8.90 19.68 10.63
C ASP A 104 7.58 20.45 10.53
N ILE A 105 6.64 19.92 9.76
CA ILE A 105 5.26 20.42 9.73
C ILE A 105 4.56 19.84 10.95
N PRO A 106 4.00 20.67 11.85
CA PRO A 106 3.31 20.17 13.02
C PRO A 106 2.16 19.25 12.63
N VAL A 107 2.06 18.13 13.33
CA VAL A 107 0.96 17.17 13.25
C VAL A 107 -0.31 17.92 13.67
N GLY A 108 -1.10 18.36 12.68
CA GLY A 108 -2.40 18.98 12.93
C GLY A 108 -3.36 18.02 13.64
N GLU A 109 -4.47 18.56 14.15
CA GLU A 109 -5.48 17.79 14.88
C GLU A 109 -5.91 16.49 14.17
N THR A 110 -6.15 15.45 14.96
CA THR A 110 -6.66 14.17 14.45
C THR A 110 -8.12 14.34 14.07
N LYS A 111 -8.36 14.62 12.79
CA LYS A 111 -9.70 14.66 12.21
C LYS A 111 -10.13 13.25 11.80
N ASN A 112 -11.43 12.96 11.91
CA ASN A 112 -12.03 11.69 11.44
C ASN A 112 -12.25 11.68 9.92
N PHE A 113 -11.40 12.41 9.19
CA PHE A 113 -11.38 12.47 7.75
C PHE A 113 -9.99 12.88 7.26
N PHE A 114 -9.72 12.53 6.01
CA PHE A 114 -8.62 13.07 5.24
C PHE A 114 -9.19 13.83 4.04
N GLU A 115 -8.52 14.92 3.66
CA GLU A 115 -8.90 15.73 2.53
C GLU A 115 -7.66 16.32 1.85
N ASN A 116 -7.66 16.28 0.53
CA ASN A 116 -6.72 17.01 -0.32
C ASN A 116 -7.47 17.70 -1.47
N GLU A 117 -6.77 18.19 -2.48
CA GLU A 117 -7.39 18.83 -3.65
C GLU A 117 -8.35 17.92 -4.42
N TYR A 118 -8.10 16.61 -4.41
CA TYR A 118 -8.73 15.63 -5.30
C TYR A 118 -9.88 14.86 -4.65
N TYR A 119 -9.77 14.55 -3.36
CA TYR A 119 -10.76 13.75 -2.67
C TYR A 119 -10.88 14.06 -1.19
N ARG A 120 -12.03 13.64 -0.63
CA ARG A 120 -12.28 13.60 0.81
C ARG A 120 -12.74 12.21 1.21
N ILE A 121 -12.12 11.66 2.26
CA ILE A 121 -12.49 10.36 2.82
C ILE A 121 -12.84 10.56 4.29
N GLN A 122 -13.98 10.03 4.73
CA GLN A 122 -14.46 10.16 6.11
C GLN A 122 -14.67 8.79 6.74
N TRP A 123 -14.37 8.70 8.04
CA TRP A 123 -14.57 7.48 8.81
C TRP A 123 -15.16 7.75 10.19
N SER A 124 -15.73 6.72 10.79
CA SER A 124 -16.16 6.75 12.20
C SER A 124 -15.72 5.48 12.92
N PRO A 125 -15.51 5.53 14.24
CA PRO A 125 -15.18 4.33 15.02
C PRO A 125 -16.22 3.20 14.91
N ASN A 126 -17.49 3.55 14.64
CA ASN A 126 -18.59 2.58 14.60
C ASN A 126 -18.81 1.96 13.22
N LYS A 127 -18.55 2.72 12.14
CA LYS A 127 -18.84 2.27 10.76
C LYS A 127 -17.57 1.95 9.95
N GLY A 128 -16.43 2.53 10.29
CA GLY A 128 -15.25 2.56 9.41
C GLY A 128 -15.38 3.66 8.36
N ILE A 129 -14.78 3.45 7.19
CA ILE A 129 -14.76 4.42 6.09
C ILE A 129 -16.13 4.46 5.40
N TYR A 130 -16.92 5.48 5.69
CA TYR A 130 -18.32 5.53 5.25
C TYR A 130 -18.58 6.49 4.08
N SER A 131 -17.60 7.33 3.72
CA SER A 131 -17.74 8.30 2.64
C SER A 131 -16.41 8.48 1.91
N PHE A 132 -16.49 8.55 0.59
CA PHE A 132 -15.40 8.88 -0.33
C PHE A 132 -15.95 9.81 -1.42
N ILE A 133 -15.63 11.09 -1.32
CA ILE A 133 -16.12 12.14 -2.20
C ILE A 133 -15.04 12.49 -3.22
N ASN A 134 -15.41 12.48 -4.51
CA ASN A 134 -14.62 13.09 -5.57
C ASN A 134 -14.79 14.62 -5.50
N ARG A 135 -13.72 15.36 -5.22
CA ARG A 135 -13.81 16.81 -5.04
C ARG A 135 -13.94 17.62 -6.32
N ALA A 136 -13.60 17.06 -7.47
CA ALA A 136 -13.82 17.74 -8.74
C ALA A 136 -15.33 17.83 -9.09
N THR A 137 -16.12 16.85 -8.63
CA THR A 137 -17.55 16.75 -8.96
C THR A 137 -18.46 16.85 -7.74
N ASP A 138 -17.90 16.88 -6.53
CA ASP A 138 -18.59 16.79 -5.23
C ASP A 138 -19.53 15.57 -5.11
N ASN A 139 -19.19 14.47 -5.81
CA ASN A 139 -20.01 13.26 -5.83
C ASN A 139 -19.47 12.22 -4.85
N GLU A 140 -20.38 11.61 -4.09
CA GLU A 140 -20.10 10.43 -3.28
C GLU A 140 -19.86 9.21 -4.20
N ILE A 141 -18.75 8.51 -3.97
CA ILE A 141 -18.33 7.35 -4.75
C ILE A 141 -18.87 6.05 -4.13
N LEU A 142 -19.03 6.00 -2.80
CA LEU A 142 -19.47 4.79 -2.11
C LEU A 142 -20.99 4.64 -2.15
N ASP A 143 -21.45 3.40 -2.33
CA ASP A 143 -22.86 3.06 -2.07
C ASP A 143 -23.16 3.24 -0.58
N GLN A 144 -24.02 4.22 -0.28
CA GLN A 144 -24.38 4.58 1.09
C GLN A 144 -25.18 3.50 1.82
N ASN A 145 -25.78 2.57 1.07
CA ASN A 145 -26.50 1.41 1.61
C ASN A 145 -25.58 0.18 1.78
N GLY A 146 -24.36 0.23 1.25
CA GLY A 146 -23.39 -0.85 1.32
C GLY A 146 -22.58 -0.88 2.63
N PRO A 147 -21.74 -1.92 2.80
CA PRO A 147 -20.73 -1.93 3.85
C PRO A 147 -19.72 -0.79 3.64
N ALA A 148 -19.07 -0.36 4.72
CA ALA A 148 -18.00 0.62 4.65
C ALA A 148 -16.83 0.14 3.77
N LEU A 149 -16.11 1.09 3.18
CA LEU A 149 -14.94 0.79 2.37
C LEU A 149 -13.91 0.04 3.21
N CYS A 150 -13.29 -0.97 2.61
CA CYS A 150 -12.33 -1.87 3.24
C CYS A 150 -12.86 -2.71 4.41
N THR A 151 -14.18 -2.78 4.63
CA THR A 151 -14.76 -3.78 5.54
C THR A 151 -14.53 -5.17 4.96
N PRO A 152 -13.81 -6.06 5.67
CA PRO A 152 -13.53 -7.38 5.15
C PRO A 152 -14.78 -8.25 5.11
N VAL A 153 -14.90 -9.01 4.04
CA VAL A 153 -15.97 -9.98 3.82
C VAL A 153 -15.34 -11.37 3.85
N TYR A 154 -15.75 -12.20 4.81
CA TYR A 154 -15.28 -13.56 4.95
C TYR A 154 -16.42 -14.54 4.65
N GLN A 155 -16.24 -15.34 3.61
CA GLN A 155 -17.21 -16.32 3.13
C GLN A 155 -16.64 -17.72 3.31
N ILE A 156 -17.42 -18.59 3.96
CA ILE A 156 -17.11 -20.01 4.10
C ILE A 156 -18.23 -20.86 3.52
N PHE A 157 -17.90 -22.08 3.12
CA PHE A 157 -18.85 -23.09 2.66
C PHE A 157 -18.79 -24.28 3.62
N PRO A 158 -19.56 -24.25 4.72
CA PRO A 158 -19.51 -25.29 5.73
C PRO A 158 -19.88 -26.65 5.14
N ASN A 159 -19.12 -27.69 5.47
CA ASN A 159 -19.31 -29.08 5.05
C ASN A 159 -18.95 -29.43 3.60
N GLU A 160 -18.35 -28.52 2.84
CA GLU A 160 -17.78 -28.82 1.53
C GLU A 160 -16.31 -29.26 1.67
N LYS A 161 -16.02 -30.52 1.35
CA LYS A 161 -14.65 -31.06 1.25
C LYS A 161 -14.12 -31.07 -0.20
N GLY A 162 -14.76 -30.28 -1.06
CA GLY A 162 -14.48 -30.23 -2.50
C GLY A 162 -13.56 -29.07 -2.88
N ASP A 163 -12.81 -29.28 -3.95
CA ASP A 163 -11.98 -28.24 -4.57
C ASP A 163 -12.87 -27.04 -4.95
N ALA A 164 -12.54 -25.85 -4.45
CA ALA A 164 -13.33 -24.63 -4.69
C ALA A 164 -13.39 -24.26 -6.19
N ALA A 165 -12.44 -24.76 -6.98
CA ALA A 165 -12.39 -24.64 -8.44
C ALA A 165 -13.12 -25.77 -9.19
N GLY A 166 -13.71 -26.74 -8.48
CA GLY A 166 -14.64 -27.70 -9.08
C GLY A 166 -14.00 -28.84 -9.87
N LEU A 167 -12.77 -29.28 -9.57
CA LEU A 167 -12.22 -30.53 -10.12
C LEU A 167 -12.46 -31.72 -9.18
N MET A 168 -13.73 -32.02 -8.88
CA MET A 168 -14.09 -33.31 -8.27
C MET A 168 -14.06 -34.40 -9.35
N LEU A 169 -12.88 -34.90 -9.68
CA LEU A 169 -12.73 -36.20 -10.34
C LEU A 169 -13.01 -37.28 -9.28
N ARG A 170 -14.29 -37.52 -8.96
CA ARG A 170 -14.66 -38.70 -8.17
C ARG A 170 -14.49 -39.92 -9.06
N ALA A 171 -13.35 -40.59 -8.95
CA ALA A 171 -13.18 -41.96 -9.39
C ALA A 171 -14.04 -42.88 -8.50
N ALA A 172 -15.35 -42.87 -8.71
CA ALA A 172 -16.22 -43.93 -8.22
C ALA A 172 -16.14 -45.06 -9.25
N ALA A 173 -15.50 -46.15 -8.84
CA ALA A 173 -15.52 -47.47 -9.45
C ALA A 173 -16.54 -47.65 -10.60
N GLY A 174 -16.13 -47.27 -11.81
CA GLY A 174 -16.65 -47.86 -13.05
C GLY A 174 -18.01 -47.40 -13.58
N LEU A 175 -18.67 -46.31 -13.14
CA LEU A 175 -19.91 -45.87 -13.81
C LEU A 175 -20.10 -44.34 -13.96
N SER A 176 -20.16 -43.95 -15.24
CA SER A 176 -20.82 -42.79 -15.86
C SER A 176 -20.45 -41.37 -15.43
N LEU A 177 -19.71 -40.71 -16.33
CA LEU A 177 -19.58 -39.25 -16.49
C LEU A 177 -20.95 -38.61 -16.75
N MET A 178 -21.64 -38.17 -15.69
CA MET A 178 -22.73 -37.21 -15.82
C MET A 178 -22.48 -36.04 -14.88
N SER A 179 -22.02 -34.95 -15.49
CA SER A 179 -21.88 -33.63 -14.87
C SER A 179 -23.25 -33.16 -14.40
N ARG A 180 -23.54 -33.32 -13.09
CA ARG A 180 -24.74 -32.73 -12.49
C ARG A 180 -24.66 -31.20 -12.61
N PRO A 181 -25.80 -30.50 -12.81
CA PRO A 181 -25.83 -29.04 -12.77
C PRO A 181 -25.20 -28.54 -11.48
N ARG A 182 -24.26 -27.59 -11.59
CA ARG A 182 -23.55 -27.03 -10.44
C ARG A 182 -24.55 -26.32 -9.55
N LYS A 183 -24.70 -26.77 -8.31
CA LYS A 183 -25.39 -26.00 -7.28
C LYS A 183 -24.34 -25.28 -6.47
N ILE A 184 -24.48 -23.96 -6.34
CA ILE A 184 -23.65 -23.19 -5.41
C ILE A 184 -23.93 -23.76 -4.00
N PRO A 185 -22.91 -24.27 -3.29
CA PRO A 185 -23.11 -24.76 -1.93
C PRO A 185 -23.61 -23.64 -1.03
N LYS A 186 -24.30 -24.01 0.05
CA LYS A 186 -24.73 -23.00 1.03
C LYS A 186 -23.50 -22.36 1.65
N ASP A 187 -23.42 -21.05 1.53
CA ASP A 187 -22.36 -20.24 2.10
C ASP A 187 -22.81 -19.57 3.40
N VAL A 188 -21.82 -19.18 4.19
CA VAL A 188 -21.99 -18.29 5.33
C VAL A 188 -21.06 -17.11 5.10
N VAL A 189 -21.64 -15.94 4.86
CA VAL A 189 -20.92 -14.68 4.70
C VAL A 189 -20.93 -13.93 6.02
N THR A 190 -19.76 -13.46 6.43
CA THR A 190 -19.57 -12.64 7.63
C THR A 190 -18.83 -11.37 7.26
N PHE A 191 -19.23 -10.25 7.87
CA PHE A 191 -18.57 -8.96 7.72
C PHE A 191 -17.72 -8.69 8.96
N GLY A 192 -16.49 -8.23 8.75
CA GLY A 192 -15.61 -7.90 9.86
C GLY A 192 -16.12 -6.72 10.67
N LYS A 193 -15.89 -6.79 11.98
CA LYS A 193 -16.24 -5.72 12.92
C LYS A 193 -15.01 -4.86 13.16
N LEU A 194 -15.13 -3.56 12.90
CA LEU A 194 -14.07 -2.62 13.21
C LEU A 194 -13.85 -2.57 14.73
N LYS A 195 -12.59 -2.67 15.15
CA LYS A 195 -12.20 -2.58 16.56
C LYS A 195 -11.54 -1.24 16.87
N ILE A 196 -10.56 -0.87 16.05
CA ILE A 196 -9.64 0.23 16.35
C ILE A 196 -9.30 0.97 15.06
N ILE A 197 -9.26 2.30 15.15
CA ILE A 197 -8.66 3.19 14.16
C ILE A 197 -7.46 3.87 14.82
N GLN A 198 -6.29 3.78 14.20
CA GLN A 198 -5.06 4.39 14.69
C GLN A 198 -4.40 5.22 13.61
N LYS A 199 -4.07 6.47 13.91
CA LYS A 199 -3.13 7.24 13.09
C LYS A 199 -1.72 6.75 13.40
N ARG A 200 -0.97 6.35 12.37
CA ARG A 200 0.39 5.81 12.49
C ARG A 200 1.43 6.89 12.26
N THR A 201 1.24 7.70 11.23
CA THR A 201 2.14 8.79 10.87
C THR A 201 1.33 9.95 10.30
N GLN A 202 1.79 11.17 10.55
CA GLN A 202 1.37 12.36 9.82
C GLN A 202 2.62 13.19 9.57
N ALA A 203 2.92 13.44 8.31
CA ALA A 203 4.04 14.29 7.93
C ALA A 203 3.72 15.00 6.60
N GLN A 204 4.74 15.66 6.03
CA GLN A 204 4.59 16.60 4.93
C GLN A 204 4.01 15.99 3.66
N LEU A 205 4.37 14.75 3.31
CA LEU A 205 3.95 14.15 2.04
C LEU A 205 2.68 13.30 2.19
N TYR A 206 2.58 12.56 3.29
CA TYR A 206 1.45 11.68 3.52
C TYR A 206 1.20 11.39 4.99
N SER A 207 -0.02 10.92 5.26
CA SER A 207 -0.43 10.36 6.55
C SER A 207 -0.86 8.91 6.40
N THR A 208 -0.59 8.11 7.42
CA THR A 208 -0.93 6.68 7.45
C THR A 208 -1.92 6.38 8.58
N TRP A 209 -2.92 5.57 8.26
CA TRP A 209 -3.98 5.16 9.19
C TRP A 209 -4.16 3.66 9.15
N ASN A 210 -4.28 3.03 10.32
CA ASN A 210 -4.46 1.61 10.46
C ASN A 210 -5.84 1.31 11.05
N PHE A 211 -6.61 0.48 10.36
CA PHE A 211 -7.95 0.02 10.73
C PHE A 211 -7.87 -1.46 11.07
N ILE A 212 -8.13 -1.81 12.33
CA ILE A 212 -8.02 -3.19 12.81
C ILE A 212 -9.43 -3.78 12.91
N TYR A 213 -9.65 -4.93 12.29
CA TYR A 213 -10.93 -5.63 12.24
C TYR A 213 -10.85 -6.97 12.97
N GLU A 214 -11.96 -7.34 13.60
CA GLU A 214 -12.23 -8.71 14.01
C GLU A 214 -12.98 -9.42 12.88
N VAL A 215 -12.41 -10.52 12.39
CA VAL A 215 -12.96 -11.31 11.28
C VAL A 215 -12.95 -12.79 11.68
N PRO A 216 -14.06 -13.53 11.52
CA PRO A 216 -14.04 -14.96 11.75
C PRO A 216 -12.98 -15.66 10.88
N GLY A 217 -12.18 -16.54 11.46
CA GLY A 217 -11.13 -17.28 10.73
C GLY A 217 -9.84 -16.49 10.46
N ALA A 218 -9.65 -15.33 11.10
CA ALA A 218 -8.39 -14.63 11.12
C ALA A 218 -8.05 -14.12 12.53
N SER A 219 -6.89 -14.54 13.06
CA SER A 219 -6.36 -14.04 14.32
C SER A 219 -5.89 -12.59 14.23
N GLN A 220 -5.58 -12.10 13.03
CA GLN A 220 -5.26 -10.71 12.78
C GLN A 220 -5.80 -10.26 11.42
N PHE A 221 -6.49 -9.12 11.39
CA PHE A 221 -6.88 -8.45 10.16
C PHE A 221 -6.73 -6.94 10.30
N SER A 222 -5.91 -6.31 9.47
CA SER A 222 -5.69 -4.87 9.49
C SER A 222 -5.57 -4.29 8.09
N VAL A 223 -6.15 -3.10 7.91
CA VAL A 223 -6.10 -2.31 6.69
C VAL A 223 -5.33 -1.03 6.97
N GLU A 224 -4.20 -0.86 6.30
CA GLU A 224 -3.38 0.35 6.35
C GLU A 224 -3.70 1.22 5.12
N LEU A 225 -4.06 2.47 5.37
CA LEU A 225 -4.31 3.50 4.36
C LEU A 225 -3.18 4.51 4.37
N THR A 226 -2.65 4.85 3.20
CA THR A 226 -1.68 5.94 3.03
C THR A 226 -2.30 7.04 2.19
N PHE A 227 -2.64 8.16 2.83
CA PHE A 227 -3.21 9.33 2.18
C PHE A 227 -2.12 10.34 1.85
N PHE A 228 -1.99 10.66 0.57
CA PHE A 228 -1.01 11.63 0.07
C PHE A 228 -1.62 13.02 -0.02
N ASN A 229 -0.89 14.03 0.44
CA ASN A 229 -1.36 15.42 0.44
C ASN A 229 -1.53 15.96 -0.99
N ASP A 230 -0.67 15.53 -1.93
CA ASP A 230 -0.60 16.12 -3.28
C ASP A 230 -0.85 15.12 -4.42
N LEU A 231 -1.47 13.96 -4.14
CA LEU A 231 -1.79 12.93 -5.16
C LEU A 231 -3.29 12.63 -5.21
N ALA A 232 -3.78 12.33 -6.40
CA ALA A 232 -5.18 11.99 -6.67
C ALA A 232 -5.59 10.55 -6.28
N TYR A 233 -4.71 9.84 -5.59
CA TYR A 233 -4.94 8.48 -5.11
C TYR A 233 -4.47 8.33 -3.66
N PHE A 234 -4.77 7.17 -3.07
CA PHE A 234 -4.24 6.72 -1.80
C PHE A 234 -3.96 5.23 -1.90
N ASP A 235 -3.04 4.74 -1.07
CA ASP A 235 -2.71 3.33 -1.07
C ASP A 235 -3.51 2.59 0.01
N ILE A 236 -3.90 1.36 -0.30
CA ILE A 236 -4.54 0.41 0.62
C ILE A 236 -3.64 -0.81 0.73
N ALA A 237 -3.20 -1.14 1.93
CA ALA A 237 -2.48 -2.38 2.22
C ALA A 237 -3.27 -3.21 3.24
N VAL A 238 -3.62 -4.44 2.87
CA VAL A 238 -4.28 -5.39 3.75
C VAL A 238 -3.24 -6.36 4.32
N ARG A 239 -3.22 -6.51 5.64
CA ARG A 239 -2.41 -7.51 6.34
C ARG A 239 -3.35 -8.43 7.10
N MET A 240 -3.20 -9.73 6.87
CA MET A 240 -4.01 -10.73 7.55
C MET A 240 -3.15 -11.90 8.01
N ASN A 241 -3.46 -12.44 9.18
CA ASN A 241 -3.04 -13.76 9.59
C ASN A 241 -4.29 -14.64 9.60
N LYS A 242 -4.38 -15.54 8.62
CA LYS A 242 -5.54 -16.42 8.47
C LYS A 242 -5.34 -17.64 9.35
N ASP A 243 -6.36 -17.98 10.12
CA ASP A 243 -6.36 -19.20 10.91
C ASP A 243 -6.69 -20.39 9.99
N HIS A 244 -6.05 -21.53 10.23
CA HIS A 244 -6.48 -22.78 9.60
C HIS A 244 -7.80 -23.20 10.25
N VAL A 245 -8.90 -23.00 9.51
CA VAL A 245 -10.25 -23.51 9.85
C VAL A 245 -10.57 -24.70 8.97
#